data_AF-A0A1G8B9J7-F1
#
_entry.id   AF-A0A1G8B9J7-F1
#
_cell.length_a   1.000
_cell.length_b   1.000
_cell.length_c   1.000
_cell.angle_alpha   90.00
_cell.angle_beta   90.00
_cell.angle_gamma   90.00
#
_symmetry.space_group_name_H-M   'P 1'
#
loop_
_entity.id
_entity.type
_entity.pdbx_description
1 polymer ?
#
loop_
_entity_poly.entity_id
_entity_poly.type
_entity_poly.pdbx_seq_one_letter_code
_entity_poly.pdbx_strand_id
1 'polypeptide(L)'
;TIRTIDPIGHIGSALIHPLAFALLTVVFSGGTVWAWPLALAALLARLALKMQSDHALRQPHHDLWLLPFWDIVSFLIFVASFFSTRVIWRGFSFTVDGNGLLSPVQDE
;
A
#
# COMPACT_ATOMS: atom_id res chain seq x y z
N THR A 1 -14.55 4.31 -6.15
CA THR A 1 -13.42 3.35 -5.94
C THR A 1 -13.79 2.42 -4.79
N ILE A 2 -12.99 1.39 -4.45
CA ILE A 2 -13.29 0.47 -3.32
C ILE A 2 -13.64 1.26 -2.03
N ARG A 3 -12.93 2.38 -1.79
CA ARG A 3 -13.24 3.37 -0.74
C ARG A 3 -14.71 3.83 -0.68
N THR A 4 -15.39 3.95 -1.82
CA THR A 4 -16.77 4.47 -1.89
C THR A 4 -17.81 3.39 -1.61
N ILE A 5 -17.46 2.12 -1.86
CA ILE A 5 -18.35 0.97 -1.68
C ILE A 5 -18.14 0.34 -0.29
N ASP A 6 -16.88 0.28 0.15
CA ASP A 6 -16.46 -0.22 1.46
C ASP A 6 -15.30 0.62 2.03
N PRO A 7 -15.60 1.78 2.63
CA PRO A 7 -14.57 2.66 3.19
C PRO A 7 -13.82 2.02 4.36
N ILE A 8 -14.50 1.17 5.14
CA ILE A 8 -13.92 0.51 6.31
C ILE A 8 -12.95 -0.59 5.86
N GLY A 9 -13.33 -1.40 4.87
CA GLY A 9 -12.43 -2.39 4.26
C GLY A 9 -11.24 -1.74 3.57
N HIS A 10 -11.44 -0.60 2.90
CA HIS A 10 -10.34 0.15 2.30
C HIS A 10 -9.35 0.68 3.34
N ILE A 11 -9.82 1.23 4.47
CA ILE A 11 -8.95 1.63 5.58
C ILE A 11 -8.28 0.40 6.22
N GLY A 12 -9.00 -0.71 6.37
CA GLY A 12 -8.49 -1.95 6.93
C GLY A 12 -7.31 -2.54 6.13
N SER A 13 -7.28 -2.32 4.81
CA SER A 13 -6.17 -2.75 3.97
C SER A 13 -4.83 -2.09 4.31
N ALA A 14 -4.84 -0.98 5.07
CA ALA A 14 -3.62 -0.40 5.61
C ALA A 14 -2.77 -1.41 6.42
N LEU A 15 -3.42 -2.34 7.12
CA LEU A 15 -2.76 -3.38 7.94
C LEU A 15 -1.85 -4.31 7.13
N ILE A 16 -1.99 -4.33 5.79
CA ILE A 16 -1.16 -5.11 4.87
C ILE A 16 0.24 -4.49 4.70
N HIS A 17 0.48 -3.26 5.20
CA HIS A 17 1.74 -2.54 5.08
C HIS A 17 2.52 -2.43 6.41
N PRO A 18 2.90 -3.55 7.08
CA PRO A 18 3.55 -3.52 8.39
C PRO A 18 4.95 -2.88 8.35
N LEU A 19 5.69 -3.06 7.25
CA LEU A 19 7.00 -2.43 7.05
C LEU A 19 6.87 -0.90 7.03
N ALA A 20 5.88 -0.37 6.32
CA ALA A 20 5.66 1.07 6.23
C ALA A 20 5.32 1.67 7.60
N PHE A 21 4.48 1.01 8.39
CA PHE A 21 4.18 1.46 9.76
C PHE A 21 5.40 1.41 10.67
N ALA A 22 6.21 0.36 10.61
CA ALA A 22 7.41 0.26 11.42
C ALA A 22 8.44 1.35 11.07
N LEU A 23 8.60 1.68 9.79
CA LEU A 23 9.43 2.82 9.34
C LEU A 23 8.87 4.16 9.82
N LEU A 24 7.55 4.37 9.74
CA LEU A 24 6.91 5.57 10.28
C LEU A 24 7.13 5.68 11.80
N THR A 25 7.08 4.58 12.56
CA THR A 25 7.41 4.58 14.00
C THR A 25 8.85 5.02 14.25
N VAL A 26 9.82 4.55 13.46
CA VAL A 26 11.22 5.00 13.57
C VAL A 26 11.32 6.51 13.29
N VAL A 27 10.66 7.00 12.24
CA VAL A 27 10.70 8.44 11.87
C VAL A 27 10.03 9.30 12.95
N PHE A 28 8.83 8.95 13.40
CA PHE A 28 8.07 9.75 14.38
C PHE A 28 8.62 9.64 15.81
N SER A 29 9.33 8.56 16.15
CA SER A 29 10.05 8.45 17.42
C SER A 29 11.39 9.21 17.43
N GLY A 30 11.78 9.86 16.34
CA GLY A 30 13.08 10.52 16.21
C GLY A 30 14.25 9.53 16.17
N GLY A 31 14.01 8.30 15.71
CA GLY A 31 15.04 7.27 15.60
C GLY A 31 15.44 6.63 16.92
N THR A 32 14.53 6.59 17.91
CA THR A 32 14.84 6.01 19.22
C THR A 32 15.23 4.52 19.08
N VAL A 33 16.16 4.06 19.92
CA VAL A 33 16.71 2.68 19.87
C VAL A 33 15.62 1.59 19.92
N TRP A 34 14.50 1.84 20.63
CA TRP A 34 13.40 0.87 20.73
C TRP A 34 12.59 0.69 19.44
N ALA A 35 12.62 1.66 18.51
CA ALA A 35 11.87 1.58 17.26
C ALA A 35 12.58 0.71 16.20
N TRP A 36 13.90 0.59 16.29
CA TRP A 36 14.71 -0.22 15.38
C TRP A 36 14.40 -1.74 15.43
N PRO A 37 14.24 -2.37 16.61
CA PRO A 37 13.76 -3.75 16.71
C PRO A 37 12.42 -3.97 15.99
N LEU A 38 11.50 -3.00 16.04
CA LEU A 38 10.20 -3.10 15.37
C LEU A 38 10.36 -3.10 13.85
N ALA A 39 11.18 -2.19 13.31
CA ALA A 39 11.50 -2.15 11.88
C ALA A 39 12.22 -3.42 11.41
N LEU A 40 13.17 -3.92 12.20
CA LEU A 40 13.89 -5.16 11.91
C LEU A 40 12.94 -6.36 11.91
N ALA A 41 12.05 -6.47 12.91
CA ALA A 41 11.07 -7.53 13.00
C ALA A 41 10.10 -7.51 11.80
N ALA A 42 9.62 -6.33 11.40
CA ALA A 42 8.76 -6.18 10.23
C ALA A 42 9.48 -6.60 8.93
N LEU A 43 10.74 -6.21 8.76
CA LEU A 43 11.56 -6.59 7.61
C LEU A 43 11.80 -8.10 7.56
N LEU A 44 12.15 -8.73 8.69
CA LEU A 44 12.36 -10.18 8.77
C LEU A 44 11.09 -10.96 8.49
N ALA A 45 9.95 -10.53 9.06
CA ALA A 45 8.65 -11.15 8.78
C ALA A 45 8.30 -11.08 7.29
N ARG A 46 8.60 -9.94 6.65
CA ARG A 46 8.36 -9.75 5.22
C ARG A 46 9.25 -10.63 4.36
N LEU A 47 10.53 -10.73 4.71
CA LEU A 47 11.47 -11.61 4.03
C LEU A 47 11.05 -13.08 4.17
N ALA A 48 10.67 -13.50 5.38
CA ALA A 48 10.18 -14.85 5.64
C ALA A 48 8.92 -15.17 4.82
N LEU A 49 7.97 -14.23 4.73
CA LEU A 49 6.77 -14.38 3.89
C LEU A 49 7.14 -14.55 2.41
N LYS A 50 8.09 -13.74 1.89
CA LYS A 50 8.57 -13.87 0.52
C LYS A 50 9.22 -15.23 0.27
N MET A 51 10.13 -15.64 1.16
CA MET A 51 10.79 -16.95 1.05
C MET A 51 9.78 -18.10 1.08
N GLN A 52 8.76 -18.01 1.95
CA GLN A 52 7.71 -19.01 2.03
C GLN A 52 6.87 -19.06 0.75
N SER A 53 6.57 -17.90 0.16
CA SER A 53 5.85 -17.77 -1.11
C SER A 53 6.67 -18.31 -2.29
N ASP A 54 7.95 -17.93 -2.39
CA ASP A 54 8.87 -18.40 -3.43
C ASP A 54 9.06 -19.93 -3.34
N HIS A 55 9.18 -20.47 -2.12
CA HIS A 55 9.25 -21.90 -1.88
C HIS A 55 7.96 -22.63 -2.28
N ALA A 56 6.80 -22.08 -1.94
CA ALA A 56 5.49 -22.65 -2.32
C ALA A 56 5.28 -22.63 -3.85
N LEU A 57 5.75 -21.59 -4.53
CA LEU A 57 5.61 -21.39 -5.98
C LEU A 57 6.77 -21.96 -6.80
N ARG A 58 7.78 -22.54 -6.15
CA ARG A 58 9.03 -23.05 -6.77
C ARG A 58 9.74 -22.01 -7.66
N GLN A 59 9.69 -20.74 -7.25
CA GLN A 59 10.32 -19.63 -7.97
C GLN A 59 11.77 -19.42 -7.49
N PRO A 60 12.69 -18.98 -8.37
CA PRO A 60 14.03 -18.60 -7.96
C PRO A 60 13.98 -17.37 -7.04
N HIS A 61 14.78 -17.40 -5.97
CA HIS A 61 14.90 -16.31 -4.99
C HIS A 61 15.69 -15.15 -5.60
N HIS A 62 15.05 -14.38 -6.49
CA HIS A 62 15.63 -13.17 -7.04
C HIS A 62 15.11 -11.93 -6.32
N ASP A 63 15.94 -10.89 -6.31
CA ASP A 63 15.56 -9.52 -5.98
C ASP A 63 15.00 -9.27 -4.57
N LEU A 64 15.58 -9.92 -3.56
CA LEU A 64 15.21 -9.74 -2.15
C LEU A 64 15.36 -8.28 -1.68
N TRP A 65 16.26 -7.52 -2.30
CA TRP A 65 16.55 -6.14 -1.93
C TRP A 65 15.56 -5.13 -2.53
N LEU A 66 14.92 -5.47 -3.65
CA LEU A 66 13.87 -4.64 -4.25
C LEU A 66 12.55 -4.73 -3.47
N LEU A 67 12.40 -5.76 -2.66
CA LEU A 67 11.20 -5.99 -1.87
C LEU A 67 10.85 -4.85 -0.89
N PRO A 68 11.76 -4.40 0.00
CA PRO A 68 11.47 -3.27 0.90
C PRO A 68 11.18 -1.97 0.12
N PHE A 69 11.82 -1.77 -1.03
CA PHE A 69 11.54 -0.63 -1.90
C PHE A 69 10.11 -0.70 -2.46
N TRP A 70 9.69 -1.85 -2.98
CA TRP A 70 8.34 -2.07 -3.47
C TRP A 70 7.27 -1.95 -2.39
N ASP A 71 7.58 -2.33 -1.15
CA ASP A 71 6.65 -2.14 -0.02
C ASP A 71 6.37 -0.67 0.26
N ILE A 72 7.40 0.19 0.17
CA ILE A 72 7.25 1.65 0.31
C ILE A 72 6.42 2.21 -0.85
N VAL A 73 6.74 1.83 -2.09
CA VAL A 73 6.00 2.29 -3.27
C VAL A 73 4.53 1.86 -3.19
N SER A 74 4.26 0.62 -2.79
CA SER A 74 2.90 0.10 -2.64
C SER A 74 2.11 0.84 -1.55
N PHE A 75 2.76 1.17 -0.44
CA PHE A 75 2.17 2.00 0.61
C PHE A 75 1.88 3.42 0.14
N LEU A 76 2.77 4.03 -0.65
CA LEU A 76 2.52 5.36 -1.23
C LEU A 76 1.35 5.34 -2.21
N ILE A 77 1.22 4.31 -3.04
CA ILE A 77 0.07 4.11 -3.92
C ILE A 77 -1.21 3.95 -3.09
N PHE A 78 -1.15 3.18 -2.00
CA PHE A 78 -2.26 3.03 -1.07
C PHE A 78 -2.68 4.39 -0.47
N VAL A 79 -1.74 5.20 0.01
CA VAL A 79 -2.03 6.56 0.50
C VAL A 79 -2.61 7.45 -0.60
N ALA A 80 -2.03 7.44 -1.80
CA ALA A 80 -2.53 8.20 -2.96
C ALA A 80 -3.96 7.81 -3.36
N SER A 81 -4.36 6.55 -3.13
CA SER A 81 -5.73 6.09 -3.41
C SER A 81 -6.81 6.82 -2.61
N PHE A 82 -6.48 7.43 -1.46
CA PHE A 82 -7.41 8.25 -0.69
C PHE A 82 -7.66 9.62 -1.29
N PHE A 83 -6.73 10.13 -2.11
CA PHE A 83 -6.79 11.46 -2.72
C PHE A 83 -7.23 11.42 -4.19
N SER A 84 -7.26 10.24 -4.81
CA SER A 84 -7.69 10.08 -6.20
C SER A 84 -9.20 9.89 -6.33
N THR A 85 -9.90 10.90 -6.87
CA THR A 85 -11.35 10.90 -7.12
C THR A 85 -11.68 10.79 -8.62
N ARG A 86 -10.67 10.89 -9.49
CA ARG A 86 -10.84 10.97 -10.94
C ARG A 86 -10.37 9.66 -11.57
N VAL A 87 -11.27 8.96 -12.26
CA VAL A 87 -10.97 7.73 -12.98
C VAL A 87 -11.08 8.02 -14.47
N ILE A 88 -10.00 7.80 -15.22
CA ILE A 88 -10.03 7.87 -16.68
C ILE A 88 -10.28 6.46 -17.18
N TRP A 89 -11.38 6.26 -17.91
CA TRP A 89 -11.74 4.97 -18.49
C TRP A 89 -12.06 5.12 -19.97
N ARG A 90 -11.30 4.42 -20.82
CA ARG A 90 -11.43 4.43 -22.29
C ARG A 90 -11.45 5.85 -22.92
N GLY A 91 -10.67 6.78 -22.36
CA GLY A 91 -10.56 8.16 -22.87
C GLY A 91 -11.59 9.13 -22.31
N PHE A 92 -12.55 8.67 -21.50
CA PHE A 92 -13.50 9.54 -20.81
C PHE A 92 -13.09 9.68 -19.34
N SER A 93 -13.10 10.91 -18.83
CA SER A 93 -12.84 11.16 -17.41
C SER A 93 -14.16 11.12 -16.64
N PHE A 94 -14.21 10.32 -15.57
CA PHE A 94 -15.38 10.19 -14.71
C PHE A 94 -15.01 10.65 -13.30
N THR A 95 -15.88 11.47 -12.69
CA THR A 95 -15.82 11.79 -11.26
C THR A 95 -16.71 10.84 -10.51
N VAL A 96 -16.18 10.22 -9.46
CA VAL A 96 -16.98 9.42 -8.53
C VAL A 96 -17.43 10.35 -7.41
N ASP A 97 -18.73 10.64 -7.35
CA ASP A 97 -19.30 11.43 -6.26
C ASP A 97 -19.29 10.64 -4.94
N GLY A 98 -19.42 11.33 -3.80
CA GLY A 98 -19.39 10.72 -2.45
C GLY A 98 -20.42 9.60 -2.23
N ASN A 99 -21.44 9.55 -3.08
CA ASN A 99 -22.50 8.54 -3.10
C ASN A 99 -22.17 7.30 -3.97
N GLY A 100 -20.97 7.23 -4.57
CA GLY A 100 -20.56 6.12 -5.44
C GLY A 100 -21.06 6.20 -6.87
N LEU A 101 -21.74 7.28 -7.24
CA LEU A 101 -22.23 7.53 -8.59
C LEU A 101 -21.09 8.07 -9.48
N LEU A 102 -20.97 7.50 -10.68
CA LEU A 102 -20.06 7.96 -11.72
C LEU A 102 -20.76 9.01 -12.57
N SER A 103 -20.29 10.26 -12.52
CA SER A 103 -20.69 11.30 -13.46
C SER A 103 -19.57 11.51 -14.50
N PRO A 104 -19.89 11.54 -15.80
CA PRO A 104 -18.92 11.92 -16.81
C PRO A 104 -18.52 13.38 -16.58
N VAL A 105 -17.21 13.66 -16.53
CA VAL A 105 -16.70 15.02 -16.61
C VAL A 105 -16.88 15.45 -18.06
N GLN A 106 -17.78 16.40 -18.29
CA GLN A 106 -17.98 16.98 -19.59
C GLN A 106 -16.79 17.93 -19.84
N ASP A 107 -15.88 17.53 -20.73
CA ASP A 107 -14.84 18.43 -21.23
C ASP A 107 -15.56 19.53 -22.04
N GLU A 108 -15.41 20.79 -21.63
CA GLU A 108 -15.87 21.97 -22.37
C GLU A 108 -15.05 22.20 -23.64
#